data_AF-J2UY69-F1
#
_entry.id   AF-J2UY69-F1
#
_cell.length_a   1.000
_cell.length_b   1.000
_cell.length_c   1.000
_cell.angle_alpha   90.00
_cell.angle_beta   90.00
_cell.angle_gamma   90.00
#
_symmetry.space_group_name_H-M   'P 1'
#
loop_
_entity.id
_entity.type
_entity.pdbx_description
1 polymer ?
#
loop_
_entity_poly.entity_id
_entity_poly.type
_entity_poly.pdbx_seq_one_letter_code
_entity_poly.pdbx_strand_id
1 'polypeptide(L)'
;MEFLANLNWLAVAQIILIDILLGGDNAIVIALACRNLPANLRMKGIVWGTVGAIAIRIALIAFAVTLLELPFLKLIGGLLLLWIGIKLLNEDEDHGEIAGSDRLWSAVKTVVLADLVMSVDNVIAIASAAEQAGEHQMLLVVFGIVVSIPIIVWGSTLVLKLMEKFPVIITLGAALLGYIAGGMIFSDAGLREHLQQFVADGEFIVPGAQLHVSLPGLVGAIGVVLTGLTLKRRRQRAARP
;
A
#
# COMPACT_ATOMS: atom_id res chain seq x y z
N MET A 1 1.74 4.58 28.67
CA MET A 1 2.78 3.55 28.47
C MET A 1 2.17 2.22 28.05
N GLU A 2 1.02 1.81 28.62
CA GLU A 2 0.30 0.59 28.16
C GLU A 2 -0.24 0.69 26.72
N PHE A 3 -0.64 1.88 26.28
CA PHE A 3 -1.10 2.12 24.90
C PHE A 3 -0.05 1.76 23.83
N LEU A 4 1.19 2.22 23.97
CA LEU A 4 2.27 1.89 23.02
C LEU A 4 2.68 0.40 23.09
N ALA A 5 2.45 -0.26 24.24
CA ALA A 5 2.74 -1.68 24.42
C ALA A 5 1.67 -2.58 23.78
N ASN A 6 0.41 -2.11 23.67
CA ASN A 6 -0.72 -2.86 23.11
C ASN A 6 -0.95 -2.60 21.61
N LEU A 7 -0.17 -1.72 20.97
CA LEU A 7 -0.25 -1.53 19.52
C LEU A 7 0.21 -2.81 18.81
N ASN A 8 -0.55 -3.22 17.80
CA ASN A 8 -0.13 -4.28 16.90
C ASN A 8 1.01 -3.75 16.00
N TRP A 9 2.25 -3.82 16.50
CA TRP A 9 3.45 -3.35 15.82
C TRP A 9 3.65 -4.01 14.46
N LEU A 10 3.15 -5.24 14.28
CA LEU A 10 3.17 -5.91 12.99
C LEU A 10 2.26 -5.19 11.99
N ALA A 11 1.05 -4.79 12.38
CA ALA A 11 0.15 -4.03 11.53
C ALA A 11 0.72 -2.64 11.18
N VAL A 12 1.32 -1.94 12.15
CA VAL A 12 2.00 -0.66 11.89
C VAL A 12 3.13 -0.84 10.88
N ALA A 13 3.95 -1.87 11.06
CA ALA A 13 5.03 -2.19 10.13
C ALA A 13 4.50 -2.54 8.73
N GLN A 14 3.39 -3.27 8.63
CA GLN A 14 2.72 -3.57 7.36
C GLN A 14 2.22 -2.30 6.68
N ILE A 15 1.54 -1.41 7.40
CA ILE A 15 1.03 -0.14 6.86
C ILE A 15 2.18 0.71 6.32
N ILE A 16 3.26 0.86 7.11
CA ILE A 16 4.46 1.61 6.67
C ILE A 16 5.08 0.94 5.43
N LEU A 17 5.18 -0.38 5.42
CA LEU A 17 5.80 -1.11 4.30
C LEU A 17 4.97 -1.00 3.02
N ILE A 18 3.65 -1.17 3.10
CA ILE A 18 2.72 -0.98 1.97
C ILE A 18 2.84 0.45 1.43
N ASP A 19 2.85 1.43 2.34
CA ASP A 19 2.90 2.83 1.96
C ASP A 19 4.24 3.22 1.30
N ILE A 20 5.36 2.63 1.75
CA ILE A 20 6.66 2.82 1.12
C ILE A 20 6.72 2.15 -0.26
N LEU A 21 6.21 0.91 -0.38
CA LEU A 21 6.26 0.14 -1.63
C LEU A 21 5.40 0.75 -2.73
N LEU A 22 4.22 1.24 -2.37
CA LEU A 22 3.26 1.81 -3.31
C LEU A 22 3.32 3.34 -3.38
N GLY A 23 4.00 3.99 -2.44
CA GLY A 23 4.11 5.45 -2.34
C GLY A 23 5.51 5.99 -2.59
N GLY A 24 6.51 5.15 -2.89
CA GLY A 24 7.87 5.56 -3.20
C GLY A 24 7.95 6.60 -4.33
N ASP A 25 7.10 6.43 -5.35
CA ASP A 25 7.04 7.31 -6.51
C ASP A 25 6.27 8.61 -6.23
N ASN A 26 5.39 8.62 -5.22
CA ASN A 26 4.60 9.79 -4.84
C ASN A 26 5.50 10.95 -4.40
N ALA A 27 6.68 10.66 -3.84
CA ALA A 27 7.68 11.67 -3.49
C ALA A 27 8.31 12.33 -4.73
N ILE A 28 8.56 11.56 -5.80
CA ILE A 28 9.06 12.09 -7.06
C ILE A 28 8.01 13.04 -7.66
N VAL A 29 6.74 12.63 -7.67
CA VAL A 29 5.64 13.47 -8.14
C VAL A 29 5.57 14.80 -7.38
N ILE A 30 5.69 14.76 -6.05
CA ILE A 30 5.75 15.97 -5.21
C ILE A 30 6.92 16.86 -5.64
N ALA A 31 8.10 16.28 -5.84
CA ALA A 31 9.30 17.00 -6.24
C ALA A 31 9.19 17.61 -7.65
N LEU A 32 8.58 16.89 -8.60
CA LEU A 32 8.37 17.31 -9.99
C LEU A 32 7.32 18.41 -10.09
N ALA A 33 6.21 18.30 -9.35
CA ALA A 33 5.14 19.30 -9.29
C ALA A 33 5.63 20.63 -8.68
N CYS A 34 6.53 20.56 -7.69
CA CYS A 34 7.12 21.72 -7.04
C CYS A 34 8.39 22.25 -7.73
N ARG A 35 8.85 21.64 -8.84
CA ARG A 35 10.19 21.92 -9.40
C ARG A 35 10.37 23.34 -9.94
N ASN A 36 9.30 23.95 -10.46
CA ASN A 36 9.32 25.29 -11.04
C ASN A 36 8.98 26.40 -10.02
N LEU A 37 8.75 26.06 -8.75
CA LEU A 37 8.48 27.07 -7.73
C LEU A 37 9.76 27.85 -7.38
N PRO A 38 9.67 29.17 -7.14
CA PRO A 38 10.75 29.96 -6.58
C PRO A 38 11.36 29.31 -5.34
N ALA A 39 12.67 29.41 -5.14
CA ALA A 39 13.39 28.70 -4.07
C ALA A 39 12.80 28.91 -2.66
N ASN A 40 12.26 30.11 -2.39
CA ASN A 40 11.60 30.47 -1.14
C ASN A 40 10.18 29.88 -0.98
N LEU A 41 9.54 29.42 -2.06
CA LEU A 41 8.20 28.83 -2.09
C LEU A 41 8.22 27.30 -2.27
N ARG A 42 9.31 26.74 -2.81
CA ARG A 42 9.43 25.30 -3.09
C ARG A 42 9.22 24.44 -1.85
N MET A 43 9.88 24.77 -0.74
CA MET A 43 9.70 24.02 0.52
C MET A 43 8.30 24.18 1.10
N LYS A 44 7.70 25.37 0.97
CA LYS A 44 6.30 25.59 1.37
C LYS A 44 5.36 24.74 0.51
N GLY A 45 5.60 24.63 -0.79
CA GLY A 45 4.83 23.78 -1.70
C GLY A 45 4.90 22.31 -1.34
N ILE A 46 6.09 21.81 -1.03
CA ILE A 46 6.28 20.42 -0.58
C ILE A 46 5.52 20.18 0.73
N VAL A 47 5.67 21.06 1.73
CA VAL A 47 5.00 20.88 3.03
C VAL A 47 3.48 20.95 2.90
N TRP A 48 2.94 21.99 2.25
CA TRP A 48 1.48 22.13 2.10
C TRP A 48 0.88 21.07 1.19
N GLY A 49 1.59 20.65 0.13
CA GLY A 49 1.20 19.53 -0.72
C GLY A 49 1.13 18.22 0.06
N THR A 50 2.16 17.94 0.86
CA THR A 50 2.23 16.73 1.70
C THR A 50 1.12 16.71 2.75
N VAL A 51 0.90 17.82 3.47
CA VAL A 51 -0.17 17.93 4.49
C VAL A 51 -1.55 17.74 3.85
N GLY A 52 -1.79 18.34 2.68
CA GLY A 52 -3.05 18.16 1.94
C GLY A 52 -3.28 16.71 1.50
N ALA A 53 -2.24 16.08 0.95
CA ALA A 53 -2.26 14.67 0.56
C ALA A 53 -2.55 13.75 1.76
N ILE A 54 -1.87 13.96 2.90
CA ILE A 54 -2.13 13.24 4.16
C ILE A 54 -3.59 13.33 4.57
N ALA A 55 -4.13 14.55 4.64
CA ALA A 55 -5.47 14.77 5.14
C ALA A 55 -6.50 14.03 4.29
N ILE A 56 -6.35 14.09 2.97
CA ILE A 56 -7.20 13.35 2.02
C ILE A 56 -7.03 11.85 2.19
N ARG A 57 -5.79 11.35 2.33
CA ARG A 57 -5.52 9.94 2.52
C ARG A 57 -6.15 9.40 3.81
N ILE A 58 -6.04 10.12 4.92
CA ILE A 58 -6.70 9.75 6.18
C ILE A 58 -8.23 9.72 6.00
N ALA A 59 -8.81 10.70 5.30
CA ALA A 59 -10.23 10.72 5.02
C ALA A 59 -10.68 9.55 4.12
N LEU A 60 -9.91 9.23 3.08
CA LEU A 60 -10.18 8.11 2.18
C LEU A 60 -10.08 6.77 2.90
N ILE A 61 -9.10 6.59 3.78
CA ILE A 61 -8.98 5.35 4.57
C ILE A 61 -10.12 5.24 5.58
N ALA A 62 -10.46 6.33 6.28
CA ALA A 62 -11.61 6.33 7.17
C ALA A 62 -12.88 5.88 6.43
N PHE A 63 -13.11 6.44 5.24
CA PHE A 63 -14.22 6.07 4.38
C PHE A 63 -14.13 4.61 3.91
N ALA A 64 -12.98 4.17 3.42
CA ALA A 64 -12.76 2.81 2.93
C ALA A 64 -12.97 1.77 4.03
N VAL A 65 -12.44 1.99 5.24
CA VAL A 65 -12.65 1.10 6.39
C VAL A 65 -14.13 0.93 6.70
N THR A 66 -14.91 2.03 6.72
CA THR A 66 -16.36 1.93 6.93
C THR A 66 -17.09 1.22 5.79
N LEU A 67 -16.61 1.33 4.55
CA LEU A 67 -17.21 0.63 3.43
C LEU A 67 -16.90 -0.87 3.43
N LEU A 68 -15.72 -1.28 3.89
CA LEU A 68 -15.30 -2.69 3.93
C LEU A 68 -16.16 -3.55 4.88
N GLU A 69 -16.98 -2.95 5.73
CA GLU A 69 -18.01 -3.65 6.50
C GLU A 69 -19.16 -4.19 5.62
N LEU A 70 -19.31 -3.68 4.39
CA LEU A 70 -20.32 -4.16 3.45
C LEU A 70 -19.97 -5.55 2.90
N PRO A 71 -20.96 -6.46 2.79
CA PRO A 71 -20.72 -7.80 2.24
C PRO A 71 -20.24 -7.72 0.79
N PHE A 72 -19.37 -8.66 0.40
CA PHE A 72 -18.69 -8.73 -0.91
C PHE A 72 -17.72 -7.60 -1.23
N LEU A 73 -17.67 -6.53 -0.44
CA LEU A 73 -16.73 -5.44 -0.72
C LEU A 73 -15.29 -5.85 -0.42
N LYS A 74 -15.07 -6.69 0.61
CA LYS A 74 -13.74 -7.26 0.89
C LYS A 74 -13.32 -8.22 -0.19
N LEU A 75 -14.24 -9.02 -0.75
CA LEU A 75 -13.93 -9.84 -1.92
C LEU A 75 -13.41 -8.97 -3.07
N ILE A 76 -14.11 -7.88 -3.40
CA ILE A 76 -13.69 -6.97 -4.48
C ILE A 76 -12.35 -6.31 -4.15
N GLY A 77 -12.19 -5.77 -2.93
CA GLY A 77 -10.95 -5.16 -2.47
C GLY A 77 -9.78 -6.13 -2.51
N GLY A 78 -9.97 -7.37 -2.08
CA GLY A 78 -8.95 -8.40 -2.12
C GLY A 78 -8.59 -8.82 -3.54
N LEU A 79 -9.56 -8.94 -4.46
CA LEU A 79 -9.28 -9.17 -5.88
C LEU A 79 -8.48 -8.02 -6.50
N LEU A 80 -8.80 -6.77 -6.17
CA LEU A 80 -8.02 -5.60 -6.58
C LEU A 80 -6.59 -5.68 -6.03
N LEU A 81 -6.41 -6.06 -4.76
CA LEU A 81 -5.07 -6.21 -4.17
C LEU A 81 -4.24 -7.32 -4.81
N LEU A 82 -4.85 -8.45 -5.20
CA LEU A 82 -4.16 -9.48 -5.99
C LEU A 82 -3.69 -8.90 -7.32
N TRP A 83 -4.55 -8.15 -8.00
CA TRP A 83 -4.21 -7.49 -9.26
C TRP A 83 -3.08 -6.46 -9.09
N ILE A 84 -3.14 -5.61 -8.06
CA ILE A 84 -2.09 -4.64 -7.73
C ILE A 84 -0.77 -5.36 -7.43
N GLY A 85 -0.79 -6.41 -6.62
CA GLY A 85 0.42 -7.20 -6.31
C GLY A 85 1.05 -7.83 -7.55
N ILE A 86 0.24 -8.33 -8.49
CA ILE A 86 0.72 -8.87 -9.78
C ILE A 86 1.26 -7.74 -10.67
N LYS A 87 0.57 -6.59 -10.71
CA LYS A 87 0.97 -5.40 -11.49
C LYS A 87 2.30 -4.85 -10.99
N LEU A 88 2.50 -4.75 -9.68
CA LEU A 88 3.72 -4.29 -9.02
C LEU A 88 4.97 -5.10 -9.45
N LEU A 89 4.82 -6.41 -9.73
CA LEU A 89 5.93 -7.25 -10.21
C LEU A 89 6.26 -7.05 -11.70
N ASN A 90 5.31 -6.51 -12.47
CA ASN A 90 5.31 -6.45 -13.93
C ASN A 90 5.38 -5.03 -14.49
N GLU A 91 5.22 -4.00 -13.65
CA GLU A 91 5.46 -2.61 -14.03
C GLU A 91 6.94 -2.42 -14.35
N ASP A 92 7.17 -1.89 -15.54
CA ASP A 92 8.43 -1.26 -15.89
C ASP A 92 8.29 0.21 -15.45
N GLU A 93 9.29 0.73 -14.74
CA GLU A 93 9.31 2.10 -14.19
C GLU A 93 9.24 3.15 -15.33
N ASP A 94 8.04 3.40 -15.86
CA ASP A 94 7.79 4.48 -16.81
C ASP A 94 6.87 5.50 -16.14
N HIS A 95 7.50 6.46 -15.44
CA HIS A 95 6.78 7.52 -14.77
C HIS A 95 6.49 8.65 -15.77
N GLY A 96 5.22 8.76 -16.16
CA GLY A 96 4.74 9.80 -17.06
C GLY A 96 5.13 11.21 -16.60
N GLU A 97 5.39 12.09 -17.57
CA GLU A 97 5.74 13.48 -17.33
C GLU A 97 4.61 14.23 -16.62
N ILE A 98 4.82 14.58 -15.36
CA ILE A 98 3.92 15.49 -14.63
C ILE A 98 4.36 16.93 -14.88
N ALA A 99 3.45 17.72 -15.43
CA ALA A 99 3.65 19.14 -15.71
C ALA A 99 3.95 19.90 -14.41
N GLY A 100 5.15 20.49 -14.33
CA GLY A 100 5.53 21.40 -13.26
C GLY A 100 4.72 22.69 -13.32
N SER A 101 4.44 23.29 -12.16
CA SER A 101 3.66 24.54 -12.06
C SER A 101 4.45 25.64 -11.35
N ASP A 102 4.40 26.85 -11.91
CA ASP A 102 5.11 28.03 -11.39
C ASP A 102 4.35 28.72 -10.24
N ARG A 103 3.10 28.29 -9.97
CA ARG A 103 2.24 28.81 -8.90
C ARG A 103 2.07 27.79 -7.79
N LEU A 104 2.26 28.22 -6.54
CA LEU A 104 2.18 27.39 -5.33
C LEU A 104 0.86 26.61 -5.24
N TRP A 105 -0.27 27.28 -5.43
CA TRP A 105 -1.59 26.65 -5.33
C TRP A 105 -1.84 25.60 -6.42
N SER A 106 -1.32 25.83 -7.62
CA SER A 106 -1.41 24.90 -8.74
C SER A 106 -0.49 23.69 -8.52
N ALA A 107 0.72 23.89 -7.98
CA ALA A 107 1.60 22.78 -7.58
C ALA A 107 0.98 21.92 -6.47
N VAL A 108 0.41 22.52 -5.42
CA VAL A 108 -0.29 21.79 -4.34
C VAL A 108 -1.47 21.00 -4.90
N LYS A 109 -2.27 21.59 -5.80
CA LYS A 109 -3.40 20.90 -6.45
C LYS A 109 -2.93 19.70 -7.27
N THR A 110 -1.85 19.83 -8.04
CA THR A 110 -1.28 18.73 -8.81
C THR A 110 -0.79 17.60 -7.91
N VAL A 111 -0.12 17.93 -6.79
CA VAL A 111 0.31 16.94 -5.79
C VAL A 111 -0.88 16.18 -5.22
N VAL A 112 -1.91 16.91 -4.77
CA VAL A 112 -3.11 16.31 -4.19
C VAL A 112 -3.84 15.43 -5.19
N LEU A 113 -3.97 15.87 -6.44
CA LEU A 113 -4.66 15.11 -7.48
C LEU A 113 -3.89 13.84 -7.85
N ALA A 114 -2.57 13.93 -7.97
CA ALA A 114 -1.73 12.78 -8.27
C ALA A 114 -1.73 11.78 -7.11
N ASP A 115 -1.61 12.26 -5.86
CA ASP A 115 -1.72 11.38 -4.69
C ASP A 115 -3.11 10.75 -4.60
N LEU A 116 -4.20 11.46 -4.92
CA LEU A 116 -5.54 10.86 -4.95
C LEU A 116 -5.63 9.71 -5.97
N VAL A 117 -5.17 9.92 -7.21
CA VAL A 117 -5.23 8.87 -8.26
C VAL A 117 -4.38 7.66 -7.88
N MET A 118 -3.18 7.88 -7.33
CA MET A 118 -2.27 6.81 -6.92
C MET A 118 -2.72 6.13 -5.63
N SER A 119 -3.29 6.89 -4.69
CA SER A 119 -3.61 6.39 -3.35
C SER A 119 -4.90 5.60 -3.27
N VAL A 120 -5.78 5.55 -4.28
CA VAL A 120 -6.99 4.71 -4.22
C VAL A 120 -6.60 3.24 -3.95
N ASP A 121 -5.61 2.73 -4.67
CA ASP A 121 -5.12 1.36 -4.53
C ASP A 121 -4.41 1.17 -3.17
N ASN A 122 -3.63 2.17 -2.73
CA ASN A 122 -2.90 2.16 -1.47
C ASN A 122 -3.85 2.25 -0.26
N VAL A 123 -4.92 3.03 -0.38
CA VAL A 123 -5.96 3.22 0.64
C VAL A 123 -6.67 1.90 0.89
N ILE A 124 -7.03 1.16 -0.16
CA ILE A 124 -7.65 -0.16 -0.02
C ILE A 124 -6.67 -1.10 0.70
N ALA A 125 -5.40 -1.13 0.29
CA ALA A 125 -4.37 -1.97 0.92
C ALA A 125 -4.17 -1.65 2.42
N ILE A 126 -4.07 -0.37 2.77
CA ILE A 126 -3.87 0.09 4.15
C ILE A 126 -5.12 -0.15 5.00
N ALA A 127 -6.31 0.12 4.46
CA ALA A 127 -7.57 -0.17 5.14
C ALA A 127 -7.68 -1.67 5.45
N SER A 128 -7.28 -2.52 4.50
CA SER A 128 -7.25 -3.99 4.66
C SER A 128 -6.27 -4.46 5.74
N ALA A 129 -5.08 -3.86 5.79
CA ALA A 129 -4.06 -4.19 6.80
C ALA A 129 -4.49 -3.72 8.19
N ALA A 130 -5.13 -2.55 8.27
CA ALA A 130 -5.65 -2.00 9.51
C ALA A 130 -6.81 -2.81 10.06
N GLU A 131 -7.70 -3.31 9.20
CA GLU A 131 -8.84 -4.14 9.64
C GLU A 131 -8.38 -5.43 10.32
N GLN A 132 -7.35 -6.08 9.78
CA GLN A 132 -6.75 -7.28 10.36
C GLN A 132 -6.09 -7.03 11.73
N ALA A 133 -5.82 -5.78 12.10
CA ALA A 133 -5.10 -5.43 13.31
C ALA A 133 -5.95 -5.41 14.59
N GLY A 134 -7.28 -5.49 14.49
CA GLY A 134 -8.19 -5.49 15.64
C GLY A 134 -8.50 -4.09 16.17
N GLU A 135 -8.65 -3.91 17.48
CA GLU A 135 -9.11 -2.62 18.06
C GLU A 135 -8.14 -1.46 17.79
N HIS A 136 -8.67 -0.23 17.70
CA HIS A 136 -7.94 1.02 17.41
C HIS A 136 -7.41 1.18 15.97
N GLN A 137 -8.06 0.55 14.98
CA GLN A 137 -7.73 0.58 13.54
C GLN A 137 -7.37 1.98 13.02
N MET A 138 -8.23 2.97 13.27
CA MET A 138 -8.01 4.34 12.79
C MET A 138 -6.77 5.00 13.37
N LEU A 139 -6.44 4.69 14.62
CA LEU A 139 -5.28 5.30 15.29
C LEU A 139 -3.97 4.65 14.83
N LEU A 140 -3.99 3.33 14.55
CA LEU A 140 -2.89 2.59 13.93
C LEU A 140 -2.57 3.12 12.53
N VAL A 141 -3.60 3.36 11.72
CA VAL A 141 -3.47 3.94 10.38
C VAL A 141 -2.86 5.33 10.43
N VAL A 142 -3.43 6.22 11.24
CA VAL A 142 -2.94 7.60 11.34
C VAL A 142 -1.49 7.61 11.83
N PHE A 143 -1.15 6.79 12.83
CA PHE A 143 0.22 6.66 13.30
C PHE A 143 1.17 6.15 12.21
N GLY A 144 0.79 5.07 11.51
CA GLY A 144 1.57 4.50 10.40
C GLY A 144 1.85 5.52 9.30
N ILE A 145 0.83 6.28 8.88
CA ILE A 145 0.93 7.32 7.84
C ILE A 145 1.79 8.50 8.30
N VAL A 146 1.59 8.96 9.54
CA VAL A 146 2.36 10.08 10.10
C VAL A 146 3.85 9.71 10.22
N VAL A 147 4.17 8.44 10.48
CA VAL A 147 5.56 7.94 10.53
C VAL A 147 6.12 7.68 9.13
N SER A 148 5.35 7.10 8.21
CA SER A 148 5.81 6.74 6.87
C SER A 148 6.15 7.95 6.02
N ILE A 149 5.40 9.04 6.11
CA ILE A 149 5.54 10.17 5.19
C ILE A 149 6.84 10.96 5.36
N PRO A 150 7.28 11.29 6.58
CA PRO A 150 8.61 11.84 6.78
C PRO A 150 9.72 10.95 6.20
N ILE A 151 9.59 9.63 6.34
CA ILE A 151 10.52 8.64 5.78
C ILE A 151 10.50 8.68 4.25
N ILE A 152 9.32 8.77 3.63
CA ILE A 152 9.18 8.84 2.16
C ILE A 152 9.69 10.18 1.63
N VAL A 153 9.33 11.31 2.24
CA VAL A 153 9.73 12.65 1.75
C VAL A 153 11.24 12.85 1.82
N TRP A 154 11.88 12.48 2.94
CA TRP A 154 13.33 12.64 3.08
C TRP A 154 14.14 11.45 2.55
N GLY A 155 13.56 10.26 2.60
CA GLY A 155 14.22 9.00 2.23
C GLY A 155 13.87 8.49 0.84
N SER A 156 12.98 9.13 0.06
CA SER A 156 12.54 8.66 -1.27
C SER A 156 13.71 8.29 -2.18
N THR A 157 14.71 9.16 -2.30
CA THR A 157 15.89 8.89 -3.13
C THR A 157 16.73 7.70 -2.62
N LEU A 158 16.70 7.41 -1.32
CA LEU A 158 17.34 6.23 -0.74
C LEU A 158 16.49 4.97 -0.96
N VAL A 159 15.18 5.06 -0.74
CA VAL A 159 14.21 3.97 -0.93
C VAL A 159 14.19 3.51 -2.39
N LEU A 160 14.09 4.45 -3.33
CA LEU A 160 14.13 4.17 -4.77
C LEU A 160 15.41 3.46 -5.17
N LYS A 161 16.57 4.01 -4.79
CA LYS A 161 17.87 3.36 -5.02
C LYS A 161 17.97 1.99 -4.37
N LEU A 162 17.33 1.79 -3.22
CA LEU A 162 17.31 0.50 -2.54
C LEU A 162 16.45 -0.52 -3.29
N MET A 163 15.30 -0.11 -3.84
CA MET A 163 14.43 -0.95 -4.66
C MET A 163 15.08 -1.29 -6.01
N GLU A 164 15.71 -0.31 -6.67
CA GLU A 164 16.52 -0.52 -7.88
C GLU A 164 17.68 -1.50 -7.63
N LYS A 165 18.40 -1.32 -6.52
CA LYS A 165 19.55 -2.16 -6.14
C LYS A 165 19.12 -3.55 -5.65
N PHE A 166 17.99 -3.65 -4.97
CA PHE A 166 17.45 -4.89 -4.42
C PHE A 166 16.00 -5.11 -4.89
N PRO A 167 15.79 -5.58 -6.13
CA PRO A 167 14.45 -5.86 -6.68
C PRO A 167 13.65 -6.91 -5.90
N VAL A 168 14.31 -7.67 -5.03
CA VAL A 168 13.67 -8.60 -4.10
C VAL A 168 12.68 -7.88 -3.16
N ILE A 169 12.92 -6.60 -2.84
CA ILE A 169 12.02 -5.79 -1.99
C ILE A 169 10.65 -5.64 -2.65
N ILE A 170 10.61 -5.41 -3.96
CA ILE A 170 9.36 -5.35 -4.74
C ILE A 170 8.63 -6.70 -4.70
N THR A 171 9.39 -7.81 -4.77
CA THR A 171 8.82 -9.15 -4.70
C THR A 171 8.23 -9.48 -3.33
N LEU A 172 8.92 -9.07 -2.26
CA LEU A 172 8.40 -9.19 -0.89
C LEU A 172 7.17 -8.32 -0.68
N GLY A 173 7.15 -7.13 -1.28
CA GLY A 173 6.00 -6.24 -1.28
C GLY A 173 4.77 -6.83 -1.97
N ALA A 174 4.96 -7.38 -3.16
CA ALA A 174 3.91 -8.09 -3.89
C ALA A 174 3.40 -9.32 -3.11
N ALA A 175 4.30 -10.06 -2.45
CA ALA A 175 3.92 -11.16 -1.57
C ALA A 175 3.07 -10.68 -0.38
N LEU A 176 3.44 -9.57 0.25
CA LEU A 176 2.68 -8.96 1.34
C LEU A 176 1.28 -8.51 0.88
N LEU A 177 1.17 -7.88 -0.28
CA LEU A 177 -0.12 -7.50 -0.85
C LEU A 177 -0.99 -8.73 -1.13
N GLY A 178 -0.41 -9.80 -1.67
CA GLY A 178 -1.10 -11.08 -1.82
C GLY A 178 -1.53 -11.69 -0.50
N TYR A 179 -0.72 -11.56 0.56
CA TYR A 179 -1.07 -12.02 1.91
C TYR A 179 -2.30 -11.30 2.46
N ILE A 180 -2.31 -9.97 2.36
CA ILE A 180 -3.42 -9.15 2.81
C ILE A 180 -4.68 -9.44 1.98
N ALA A 181 -4.53 -9.58 0.66
CA ALA A 181 -5.62 -9.90 -0.24
C ALA A 181 -6.29 -11.24 0.10
N GLY A 182 -5.49 -12.28 0.35
CA GLY A 182 -6.01 -13.59 0.71
C GLY A 182 -6.77 -13.59 2.04
N GLY A 183 -6.23 -12.89 3.05
CA GLY A 183 -6.92 -12.69 4.33
C GLY A 183 -8.22 -11.88 4.19
N MET A 184 -8.20 -10.84 3.36
CA MET A 184 -9.36 -9.99 3.08
C MET A 184 -10.50 -10.76 2.39
N ILE A 185 -10.20 -11.53 1.34
CA ILE A 185 -11.21 -12.33 0.63
C ILE A 185 -11.88 -13.34 1.56
N PHE A 186 -11.08 -14.00 2.41
CA PHE A 186 -11.59 -15.04 3.31
C PHE A 186 -12.36 -14.48 4.51
N SER A 187 -12.10 -13.24 4.91
CA SER A 187 -12.79 -12.56 6.00
C SER A 187 -14.04 -11.78 5.57
N ASP A 188 -14.42 -11.86 4.29
CA ASP A 188 -15.64 -11.24 3.75
C ASP A 188 -16.91 -11.84 4.38
N ALA A 189 -17.80 -10.96 4.85
CA ALA A 189 -19.03 -11.35 5.53
C ALA A 189 -19.97 -12.19 4.65
N GLY A 190 -20.02 -11.94 3.34
CA GLY A 190 -20.86 -12.68 2.40
C GLY A 190 -20.31 -14.06 2.03
N LEU A 191 -19.00 -14.26 2.17
CA LEU A 191 -18.34 -15.54 1.89
C LEU A 191 -18.12 -16.41 3.13
N ARG A 192 -18.09 -15.83 4.33
CA ARG A 192 -17.85 -16.56 5.58
C ARG A 192 -18.77 -17.77 5.76
N GLU A 193 -20.06 -17.62 5.49
CA GLU A 193 -21.05 -18.71 5.65
C GLU A 193 -20.80 -19.89 4.70
N HIS A 194 -20.25 -19.63 3.52
CA HIS A 194 -19.96 -20.66 2.51
C HIS A 194 -18.54 -21.23 2.65
N LEU A 195 -17.55 -20.41 3.04
CA LEU A 195 -16.14 -20.81 3.14
C LEU A 195 -15.79 -21.54 4.44
N GLN A 196 -16.48 -21.23 5.55
CA GLN A 196 -16.29 -21.94 6.82
C GLN A 196 -16.64 -23.44 6.72
N GLN A 197 -17.47 -23.83 5.74
CA GLN A 197 -17.78 -25.24 5.48
C GLN A 197 -16.63 -26.01 4.82
N PHE A 198 -15.70 -25.33 4.14
CA PHE A 198 -14.61 -25.97 3.38
C PHE A 198 -13.23 -25.78 4.00
N VAL A 199 -13.03 -24.76 4.83
CA VAL A 199 -11.73 -24.44 5.44
C VAL A 199 -11.93 -24.28 6.95
N ALA A 200 -11.57 -25.32 7.71
CA ALA A 200 -11.51 -25.25 9.18
C ALA A 200 -10.47 -24.21 9.59
N ASP A 201 -10.84 -23.31 10.51
CA ASP A 201 -10.05 -22.24 11.13
C ASP A 201 -8.68 -22.06 10.49
N GLY A 202 -8.63 -21.32 9.37
CA GLY A 202 -7.46 -21.18 8.50
C GLY A 202 -6.27 -20.46 9.12
N GLU A 203 -6.15 -20.45 10.44
CA GLU A 203 -5.01 -19.95 11.20
C GLU A 203 -4.11 -21.11 11.61
N PHE A 204 -2.92 -21.17 11.02
CA PHE A 204 -1.88 -22.09 11.48
C PHE A 204 -0.99 -21.36 12.49
N ILE A 205 -0.89 -21.89 13.70
CA ILE A 205 0.05 -21.41 14.71
C ILE A 205 1.42 -22.00 14.37
N VAL A 206 2.38 -21.16 14.01
CA VAL A 206 3.76 -21.61 13.80
C VAL A 206 4.35 -22.05 15.16
N PRO A 207 4.72 -23.33 15.35
CA PRO A 207 5.26 -23.79 16.63
C PRO A 207 6.55 -23.03 16.97
N GLY A 208 6.55 -22.32 18.10
CA GLY A 208 7.72 -21.57 18.59
C GLY A 208 7.71 -20.05 18.34
N ALA A 209 6.79 -19.52 17.52
CA ALA A 209 6.77 -18.08 17.19
C ALA A 209 5.51 -17.31 17.63
N GLN A 210 4.45 -18.00 18.12
CA GLN A 210 3.13 -17.38 18.42
C GLN A 210 2.58 -16.52 17.25
N LEU A 211 3.04 -16.76 16.02
CA LEU A 211 2.55 -16.06 14.84
C LEU A 211 1.28 -16.77 14.35
N HIS A 212 0.17 -16.04 14.32
CA HIS A 212 -1.05 -16.42 13.63
C HIS A 212 -0.85 -16.16 12.14
N VAL A 213 -0.67 -17.22 11.36
CA VAL A 213 -0.51 -17.10 9.90
C VAL A 213 -1.79 -17.55 9.23
N SER A 214 -2.37 -16.66 8.42
CA SER A 214 -3.56 -16.99 7.65
C SER A 214 -3.18 -17.83 6.43
N LEU A 215 -3.69 -19.06 6.37
CA LEU A 215 -3.58 -19.93 5.20
C LEU A 215 -4.09 -19.24 3.92
N PRO A 216 -5.25 -18.54 3.94
CA PRO A 216 -5.69 -17.76 2.79
C PRO A 216 -4.69 -16.69 2.37
N GLY A 217 -4.05 -16.02 3.33
CA GLY A 217 -3.01 -15.05 3.06
C GLY A 217 -1.78 -15.69 2.42
N LEU A 218 -1.29 -16.82 2.94
CA LEU A 218 -0.16 -17.52 2.31
C LEU A 218 -0.47 -17.93 0.86
N VAL A 219 -1.68 -18.44 0.61
CA VAL A 219 -2.13 -18.79 -0.75
C VAL A 219 -2.15 -17.56 -1.64
N GLY A 220 -2.69 -16.43 -1.16
CA GLY A 220 -2.68 -15.17 -1.90
C GLY A 220 -1.27 -14.67 -2.20
N ALA A 221 -0.37 -14.70 -1.21
CA ALA A 221 1.03 -14.29 -1.35
C ALA A 221 1.77 -15.13 -2.40
N ILE A 222 1.68 -16.46 -2.29
CA ILE A 222 2.29 -17.39 -3.25
C ILE A 222 1.67 -17.20 -4.64
N GLY A 223 0.34 -17.05 -4.72
CA GLY A 223 -0.39 -16.83 -5.96
C GLY A 223 0.07 -15.58 -6.70
N VAL A 224 0.20 -14.46 -6.00
CA VAL A 224 0.71 -13.20 -6.57
C VAL A 224 2.15 -13.36 -7.06
N VAL A 225 3.04 -13.92 -6.25
CA VAL A 225 4.45 -14.07 -6.62
C VAL A 225 4.63 -15.01 -7.82
N LEU A 226 3.98 -16.17 -7.81
CA LEU A 226 4.07 -17.13 -8.92
C LEU A 226 3.49 -16.54 -10.20
N THR A 227 2.31 -15.91 -10.13
CA THR A 227 1.65 -15.32 -11.29
C THR A 227 2.44 -14.13 -11.83
N GLY A 228 2.91 -13.24 -10.95
CA GLY A 228 3.71 -12.08 -11.34
C GLY A 228 5.04 -12.48 -11.98
N LEU A 229 5.79 -13.43 -11.38
CA LEU A 229 7.05 -13.89 -11.94
C LEU A 229 6.89 -14.67 -13.26
N THR A 230 5.81 -15.44 -13.40
CA THR A 230 5.53 -16.16 -14.66
C THR A 230 5.17 -15.20 -15.80
N LEU A 231 4.35 -14.19 -15.54
CA LEU A 231 4.04 -13.12 -16.50
C LEU A 231 5.29 -12.33 -16.91
N LYS A 232 6.11 -11.92 -15.94
CA LYS A 232 7.38 -11.23 -16.18
C LYS A 232 8.31 -12.04 -17.08
N ARG A 233 8.47 -13.34 -16.77
CA ARG A 233 9.28 -14.27 -17.59
C ARG A 233 8.72 -14.45 -19.01
N ARG A 234 7.39 -14.49 -19.18
CA ARG A 234 6.76 -14.59 -20.51
C ARG A 234 7.02 -13.33 -21.34
N ARG A 235 6.87 -12.15 -20.74
CA ARG A 235 7.10 -10.85 -21.41
C ARG A 235 8.56 -10.68 -21.83
N GLN A 236 9.51 -11.04 -20.96
CA GLN A 236 10.94 -11.03 -21.29
C GLN A 236 11.32 -12.03 -22.39
N ARG A 237 10.65 -13.19 -22.47
CA ARG A 237 10.86 -14.15 -23.56
C ARG A 237 10.28 -13.67 -24.88
N ALA A 238 9.14 -12.99 -24.86
CA ALA A 238 8.52 -12.40 -26.05
C ALA A 238 9.29 -11.18 -26.60
N ALA A 239 10.05 -10.49 -25.74
CA ALA A 239 10.88 -9.34 -26.12
C ALA A 239 12.32 -9.70 -26.56
N ARG A 240 12.68 -10.99 -26.59
CA ARG A 240 13.95 -11.43 -27.18
C ARG A 240 13.81 -11.51 -28.70
N PRO A 241 14.67 -10.83 -29.48
CA PRO A 241 14.62 -10.84 -30.94
C PRO A 241 14.94 -12.23 -31.51
#